data_AF-A0AAN7DBN6-F1
#
_entry.id   AF-A0AAN7DBN6-F1
#
_cell.length_a   1.000
_cell.length_b   1.000
_cell.length_c   1.000
_cell.angle_alpha   90.00
_cell.angle_beta   90.00
_cell.angle_gamma   90.00
#
_symmetry.space_group_name_H-M   'P 1'
#
loop_
_entity.id
_entity.type
_entity.pdbx_description
1 polymer ?
#
loop_
_entity_poly.entity_id
_entity_poly.type
_entity_poly.pdbx_seq_one_letter_code
_entity_poly.pdbx_strand_id
1 'polypeptide(L)'
;MSPCKVLMVAEKPSLADSLSRLLAPGGQYSTHKSTTPVHEWKGTFRNEPAEFHFTSVTGHVYGLDFTKEYNSWDIDPLKLFDAKTVKSESNPKMRLGHHLQTAAKGMDYLVLWLDCDREGENICFEVIENCLPYMKHPQTGGKMKNVLRAKFSAITKEDVRRAMNNLGVPNENEARAVDARQELDLKVGVAFTRFQTRFFQGKYGDLDSTVISYGPCQTPTLSFCVERHDRIQGFQPEPFWSVSTTITKSDMPIKLSWLRERVFDRQIGTMFVNMVTDAKSSGAKVLRISVQKKSKPRPHALNTVEMLKHCSSGLGISPSECMSIAERLYTQGYISYPRTETSKYPENFDLNGVLREQANHPEWGHFCKDLLNNGYERPSGGTDSGDHPPITPTCLAREGELGGDSWRLYDFIVRTFIGSISSGLKYTTTNVIFGIGSEEFECKGTKVTSPGFSSVMHWITKADEYVPDFKQGEVLPVTSVNLTEGKTSPPDYLTEAELIGLMEHNGIGTDASIPTHINNICQRNYVQVSGAGRKLIPTNLGIVLIHGYRM
;
A
#
# COMPACT_ATOMS: atom_id res chain seq x y z
N MET A 1 -23.39 22.46 -40.02
CA MET A 1 -22.61 23.19 -39.00
C MET A 1 -21.19 22.70 -39.03
N SER A 2 -20.20 23.56 -38.76
CA SER A 2 -18.84 23.08 -38.50
C SER A 2 -18.86 22.16 -37.27
N PRO A 3 -18.12 21.04 -37.28
CA PRO A 3 -18.07 20.14 -36.13
C PRO A 3 -17.53 20.89 -34.92
N CYS A 4 -18.07 20.59 -33.73
CA CYS A 4 -17.54 21.15 -32.50
C CYS A 4 -16.14 20.57 -32.22
N LYS A 5 -15.26 21.36 -31.60
CA LYS A 5 -13.91 20.93 -31.26
C LYS A 5 -13.78 20.68 -29.76
N VAL A 6 -13.30 19.51 -29.39
CA VAL A 6 -13.21 19.07 -27.99
C VAL A 6 -11.75 18.81 -27.65
N LEU A 7 -11.18 19.64 -26.77
CA LEU A 7 -9.88 19.39 -26.17
C LEU A 7 -10.03 18.41 -25.02
N MET A 8 -9.18 17.41 -24.97
CA MET A 8 -9.09 16.43 -23.89
C MET A 8 -7.67 16.43 -23.34
N VAL A 9 -7.53 16.37 -22.02
CA VAL A 9 -6.22 16.44 -21.35
C VAL A 9 -6.12 15.35 -20.29
N ALA A 10 -5.13 14.46 -20.43
CA ALA A 10 -4.80 13.43 -19.45
C ALA A 10 -3.57 13.81 -18.62
N GLU A 11 -3.32 13.11 -17.52
CA GLU A 11 -2.22 13.43 -16.60
C GLU A 11 -0.82 13.11 -17.16
N LYS A 12 -0.71 12.08 -18.01
CA LYS A 12 0.55 11.60 -18.56
C LYS A 12 0.40 11.24 -20.05
N PRO A 13 1.48 11.30 -20.86
CA PRO A 13 1.42 10.95 -22.28
C PRO A 13 0.97 9.52 -22.57
N SER A 14 1.43 8.57 -21.76
CA SER A 14 1.03 7.17 -21.86
C SER A 14 -0.46 6.97 -21.58
N LEU A 15 -1.03 7.72 -20.63
CA LEU A 15 -2.46 7.69 -20.33
C LEU A 15 -3.28 8.27 -21.49
N ALA A 16 -2.85 9.40 -22.06
CA ALA A 16 -3.50 9.97 -23.25
C ALA A 16 -3.49 8.99 -24.44
N ASP A 17 -2.38 8.28 -24.67
CA ASP A 17 -2.30 7.28 -25.74
C ASP A 17 -3.26 6.11 -25.50
N SER A 18 -3.24 5.52 -24.29
CA SER A 18 -4.14 4.43 -23.92
C SER A 18 -5.62 4.83 -24.04
N LEU A 19 -6.00 6.00 -23.53
CA LEU A 19 -7.38 6.48 -23.63
C LEU A 19 -7.79 6.81 -25.06
N SER A 20 -6.88 7.36 -25.88
CA SER A 20 -7.13 7.62 -27.31
C SER A 20 -7.43 6.34 -28.07
N ARG A 21 -6.71 5.23 -27.82
CA ARG A 21 -6.98 3.92 -28.43
C ARG A 21 -8.38 3.39 -28.07
N LEU A 22 -8.88 3.68 -26.88
CA LEU A 22 -10.18 3.20 -26.39
C LEU A 22 -11.36 4.06 -26.89
N LEU A 23 -11.14 5.38 -27.00
CA LEU A 23 -12.17 6.36 -27.37
C LEU A 23 -12.28 6.57 -28.88
N ALA A 24 -11.17 6.51 -29.62
CA ALA A 24 -11.18 6.71 -31.06
C ALA A 24 -11.95 5.58 -31.77
N PRO A 25 -12.79 5.88 -32.78
CA PRO A 25 -13.48 4.85 -33.56
C PRO A 25 -12.50 3.84 -34.16
N GLY A 26 -12.66 2.56 -33.82
CA GLY A 26 -11.75 1.49 -34.26
C GLY A 26 -10.31 1.63 -33.74
N GLY A 27 -10.07 2.47 -32.73
CA GLY A 27 -8.72 2.79 -32.24
C GLY A 27 -7.88 3.62 -33.21
N GLN A 28 -8.50 4.25 -34.21
CA GLN A 28 -7.80 5.00 -35.25
C GLN A 28 -7.79 6.50 -34.95
N TYR A 29 -6.58 7.03 -34.73
CA TYR A 29 -6.33 8.47 -34.54
C TYR A 29 -5.03 8.86 -35.24
N SER A 30 -4.91 10.13 -35.62
CA SER A 30 -3.65 10.72 -36.07
C SER A 30 -2.90 11.30 -34.87
N THR A 31 -1.57 11.36 -34.92
CA THR A 31 -0.77 11.92 -33.84
C THR A 31 0.16 13.01 -34.36
N HIS A 32 0.08 14.19 -33.76
CA HIS A 32 0.98 15.30 -34.01
C HIS A 32 2.01 15.41 -32.88
N LYS A 33 3.29 15.57 -33.26
CA LYS A 33 4.36 15.81 -32.30
C LYS A 33 4.30 17.27 -31.82
N SER A 34 4.15 17.45 -30.52
CA SER A 34 4.28 18.73 -29.80
C SER A 34 5.06 18.47 -28.50
N THR A 35 5.06 19.41 -27.53
CA THR A 35 5.63 19.22 -26.19
C THR A 35 5.19 17.89 -25.58
N THR A 36 3.88 17.64 -25.59
CA THR A 36 3.31 16.30 -25.44
C THR A 36 2.53 15.96 -26.71
N PRO A 37 2.44 14.67 -27.10
CA PRO A 37 1.69 14.26 -28.28
C PRO A 37 0.24 14.78 -28.25
N VAL A 38 -0.29 15.08 -29.44
CA VAL A 38 -1.71 15.43 -29.63
C VAL A 38 -2.33 14.39 -30.57
N HIS A 39 -3.30 13.64 -30.06
CA HIS A 39 -4.03 12.61 -30.78
C HIS A 39 -5.35 13.18 -31.30
N GLU A 40 -5.60 13.08 -32.60
CA GLU A 40 -6.76 13.69 -33.24
C GLU A 40 -7.61 12.66 -33.99
N TRP A 41 -8.93 12.75 -33.80
CA TRP A 41 -9.91 11.96 -34.54
C TRP A 41 -11.26 12.68 -34.65
N LYS A 42 -12.11 12.17 -35.55
CA LYS A 42 -13.50 12.63 -35.70
C LYS A 42 -14.44 11.64 -35.05
N GLY A 43 -15.50 12.14 -34.43
CA GLY A 43 -16.52 11.31 -33.78
C GLY A 43 -17.78 12.11 -33.48
N THR A 44 -18.48 11.68 -32.43
CA THR A 44 -19.71 12.33 -31.97
C THR A 44 -19.52 12.76 -30.53
N PHE A 45 -19.90 14.00 -30.22
CA PHE A 45 -19.94 14.52 -28.86
C PHE A 45 -21.32 15.13 -28.60
N ARG A 46 -22.03 14.67 -27.56
CA ARG A 46 -23.39 15.12 -27.24
C ARG A 46 -24.35 15.07 -28.44
N ASN A 47 -24.29 13.98 -29.20
CA ASN A 47 -25.08 13.71 -30.41
C ASN A 47 -24.78 14.64 -31.61
N GLU A 48 -23.71 15.44 -31.57
CA GLU A 48 -23.29 16.30 -32.67
C GLU A 48 -21.92 15.86 -33.23
N PRO A 49 -21.64 16.09 -34.53
CA PRO A 49 -20.32 15.86 -35.11
C PRO A 49 -19.23 16.64 -34.36
N ALA A 50 -18.14 15.94 -34.00
CA ALA A 50 -17.05 16.49 -33.22
C ALA A 50 -15.67 16.12 -33.76
N GLU A 51 -14.72 17.01 -33.54
CA GLU A 51 -13.28 16.81 -33.74
C GLU A 51 -12.61 16.80 -32.37
N PHE A 52 -12.02 15.66 -32.00
CA PHE A 52 -11.37 15.45 -30.72
C PHE A 52 -9.88 15.71 -30.84
N HIS A 53 -9.33 16.45 -29.87
CA HIS A 53 -7.92 16.78 -29.73
C HIS A 53 -7.49 16.30 -28.34
N PHE A 54 -6.76 15.20 -28.25
CA PHE A 54 -6.38 14.61 -26.97
C PHE A 54 -4.88 14.77 -26.73
N THR A 55 -4.51 15.53 -25.71
CA THR A 55 -3.12 15.68 -25.26
C THR A 55 -2.98 15.36 -23.78
N SER A 56 -1.82 15.66 -23.20
CA SER A 56 -1.54 15.39 -21.79
C SER A 56 -0.64 16.44 -21.17
N VAL A 57 -0.66 16.46 -19.84
CA VAL A 57 0.42 17.03 -19.02
C VAL A 57 1.44 15.93 -18.69
N THR A 58 2.35 16.20 -17.75
CA THR A 58 3.33 15.21 -17.25
C THR A 58 3.34 15.25 -15.72
N GLY A 59 2.18 15.06 -15.10
CA GLY A 59 1.91 15.41 -13.70
C GLY A 59 1.64 16.92 -13.55
N HIS A 60 1.95 17.46 -12.36
CA HIS A 60 1.78 18.89 -12.07
C HIS A 60 2.46 19.81 -13.08
N VAL A 61 1.67 20.75 -13.62
CA VAL A 61 2.14 21.85 -14.45
C VAL A 61 2.94 22.82 -13.61
N TYR A 62 2.55 23.03 -12.35
CA TYR A 62 3.15 24.00 -11.44
C TYR A 62 3.71 23.38 -10.16
N GLY A 63 4.81 23.96 -9.68
CA GLY A 63 5.33 23.80 -8.34
C GLY A 63 5.10 25.08 -7.53
N LEU A 64 4.81 24.91 -6.24
CA LEU A 64 4.66 26.01 -5.30
C LEU A 64 6.02 26.39 -4.72
N ASP A 65 6.35 27.69 -4.76
CA ASP A 65 7.54 28.25 -4.12
C ASP A 65 7.19 29.60 -3.48
N PHE A 66 8.11 30.20 -2.73
CA PHE A 66 7.94 31.58 -2.28
C PHE A 66 8.22 32.58 -3.40
N THR A 67 7.75 33.83 -3.23
CA THR A 67 8.23 34.92 -4.11
C THR A 67 9.74 35.08 -4.00
N LYS A 68 10.39 35.57 -5.07
CA LYS A 68 11.86 35.64 -5.17
C LYS A 68 12.53 36.33 -3.98
N GLU A 69 11.88 37.33 -3.38
CA GLU A 69 12.38 38.02 -2.20
C GLU A 69 12.52 37.13 -0.96
N TYR A 70 11.83 35.97 -0.89
CA TYR A 70 11.87 35.00 0.20
C TYR A 70 12.72 33.76 -0.10
N ASN A 71 13.31 33.65 -1.30
CA ASN A 71 14.10 32.49 -1.69
C ASN A 71 15.53 32.49 -1.12
N SER A 72 16.02 33.64 -0.62
CA SER A 72 17.33 33.69 0.04
C SER A 72 17.32 32.94 1.38
N TRP A 73 18.38 32.18 1.64
CA TRP A 73 18.61 31.49 2.92
C TRP A 73 18.93 32.46 4.06
N ASP A 74 19.32 33.71 3.76
CA ASP A 74 19.66 34.71 4.78
C ASP A 74 18.46 35.29 5.52
N ILE A 75 17.25 35.03 5.02
CA ILE A 75 16.01 35.52 5.59
C ILE A 75 15.71 34.80 6.89
N ASP A 76 15.20 35.55 7.85
CA ASP A 76 14.68 34.99 9.10
C ASP A 76 13.59 33.96 8.78
N PRO A 77 13.79 32.67 9.12
CA PRO A 77 12.83 31.61 8.81
C PRO A 77 11.43 31.87 9.36
N LEU A 78 11.27 32.65 10.43
CA LEU A 78 9.96 33.01 10.96
C LEU A 78 9.11 33.81 9.95
N LYS A 79 9.75 34.61 9.09
CA LYS A 79 9.04 35.39 8.05
C LYS A 79 8.41 34.51 6.97
N LEU A 80 8.84 33.24 6.85
CA LEU A 80 8.34 32.33 5.82
C LEU A 80 6.91 31.84 6.08
N PHE A 81 6.42 31.91 7.33
CA PHE A 81 5.03 31.58 7.64
C PHE A 81 4.04 32.57 7.00
N ASP A 82 4.40 33.85 6.97
CA ASP A 82 3.61 34.93 6.36
C ASP A 82 3.98 35.21 4.90
N ALA A 83 5.06 34.59 4.40
CA ALA A 83 5.54 34.81 3.05
C ALA A 83 4.49 34.39 2.01
N LYS A 84 4.38 35.21 0.96
CA LYS A 84 3.52 34.91 -0.19
C LYS A 84 4.13 33.79 -1.01
N THR A 85 3.28 32.87 -1.44
CA THR A 85 3.63 31.79 -2.34
C THR A 85 3.25 32.13 -3.78
N VAL A 86 3.95 31.52 -4.72
CA VAL A 86 3.71 31.63 -6.16
C VAL A 86 3.79 30.26 -6.80
N LYS A 87 2.92 30.01 -7.78
CA LYS A 87 3.00 28.84 -8.65
C LYS A 87 3.93 29.16 -9.81
N SER A 88 4.92 28.30 -10.05
CA SER A 88 5.87 28.40 -11.15
C SER A 88 5.92 27.07 -11.91
N GLU A 89 6.19 27.08 -13.22
CA GLU A 89 6.18 25.81 -13.99
C GLU A 89 7.16 24.80 -13.38
N SER A 90 6.67 23.59 -13.06
CA SER A 90 7.49 22.51 -12.46
C SER A 90 8.69 22.15 -13.33
N ASN A 91 8.52 22.24 -14.66
CA ASN A 91 9.56 22.04 -15.63
C ASN A 91 9.52 23.15 -16.72
N PRO A 92 10.14 24.32 -16.47
CA PRO A 92 10.06 25.46 -17.37
C PRO A 92 10.59 25.20 -18.79
N LYS A 93 11.49 24.20 -18.94
CA LYS A 93 12.04 23.81 -20.24
C LYS A 93 10.99 23.16 -21.14
N MET A 94 9.98 22.51 -20.56
CA MET A 94 8.89 21.90 -21.34
C MET A 94 7.89 22.92 -21.87
N ARG A 95 7.77 24.09 -21.21
CA ARG A 95 6.80 25.15 -21.57
C ARG A 95 5.37 24.60 -21.66
N LEU A 96 4.99 23.80 -20.66
CA LEU A 96 3.75 23.03 -20.69
C LEU A 96 2.51 23.94 -20.67
N GLY A 97 2.57 25.07 -19.95
CA GLY A 97 1.51 26.08 -19.99
C GLY A 97 1.27 26.61 -21.40
N HIS A 98 2.35 26.96 -22.11
CA HIS A 98 2.24 27.42 -23.51
C HIS A 98 1.67 26.34 -24.45
N HIS A 99 2.01 25.07 -24.26
CA HIS A 99 1.43 23.96 -25.02
C HIS A 99 -0.08 23.86 -24.81
N LEU A 100 -0.55 23.88 -23.55
CA LEU A 100 -1.97 23.86 -23.21
C LEU A 100 -2.73 25.05 -23.79
N GLN A 101 -2.16 26.26 -23.65
CA GLN A 101 -2.74 27.49 -24.21
C GLN A 101 -2.88 27.42 -25.72
N THR A 102 -1.91 26.80 -26.41
CA THR A 102 -1.96 26.62 -27.87
C THR A 102 -3.00 25.58 -28.27
N ALA A 103 -3.05 24.43 -27.58
CA ALA A 103 -4.02 23.38 -27.83
C ALA A 103 -5.48 23.84 -27.57
N ALA A 104 -5.69 24.76 -26.63
CA ALA A 104 -7.01 25.29 -26.30
C ALA A 104 -7.57 26.28 -27.33
N LYS A 105 -6.73 26.84 -28.22
CA LYS A 105 -7.18 27.85 -29.21
C LYS A 105 -8.21 27.26 -30.16
N GLY A 106 -9.38 27.90 -30.24
CA GLY A 106 -10.44 27.48 -31.15
C GLY A 106 -11.23 26.26 -30.68
N MET A 107 -10.97 25.75 -29.48
CA MET A 107 -11.71 24.64 -28.86
C MET A 107 -13.03 25.14 -28.26
N ASP A 108 -14.09 24.34 -28.44
CA ASP A 108 -15.43 24.63 -27.93
C ASP A 108 -15.64 24.02 -26.53
N TYR A 109 -15.05 22.84 -26.26
CA TYR A 109 -15.13 22.12 -25.00
C TYR A 109 -13.75 21.68 -24.48
N LEU A 110 -13.64 21.53 -23.16
CA LEU A 110 -12.50 20.92 -22.46
C LEU A 110 -13.01 19.74 -21.62
N VAL A 111 -12.45 18.55 -21.84
CA VAL A 111 -12.75 17.36 -21.03
C VAL A 111 -11.49 16.90 -20.31
N LEU A 112 -11.55 16.87 -18.99
CA LEU A 112 -10.44 16.52 -18.10
C LEU A 112 -10.42 15.00 -17.86
N TRP A 113 -9.31 14.37 -18.22
CA TRP A 113 -9.03 12.93 -18.13
C TRP A 113 -7.83 12.64 -17.23
N LEU A 114 -7.61 13.49 -16.23
CA LEU A 114 -6.57 13.29 -15.23
C LEU A 114 -6.93 12.13 -14.30
N ASP A 115 -5.97 11.58 -13.57
CA ASP A 115 -6.29 10.50 -12.63
C ASP A 115 -7.28 11.00 -11.56
N CYS A 116 -8.09 10.10 -11.00
CA CYS A 116 -9.27 10.47 -10.21
C CYS A 116 -9.00 10.50 -8.70
N ASP A 117 -7.85 11.04 -8.31
CA ASP A 117 -7.51 11.38 -6.93
C ASP A 117 -7.45 12.90 -6.70
N ARG A 118 -7.13 13.32 -5.48
CA ARG A 118 -7.05 14.74 -5.12
C ARG A 118 -5.97 15.48 -5.91
N GLU A 119 -4.83 14.85 -6.16
CA GLU A 119 -3.74 15.45 -6.95
C GLU A 119 -4.20 15.65 -8.40
N GLY A 120 -4.85 14.67 -9.01
CA GLY A 120 -5.43 14.77 -10.34
C GLY A 120 -6.52 15.85 -10.45
N GLU A 121 -7.35 16.04 -9.41
CA GLU A 121 -8.26 17.20 -9.34
C GLU A 121 -7.51 18.52 -9.21
N ASN A 122 -6.43 18.61 -8.44
CA ASN A 122 -5.61 19.83 -8.39
C ASN A 122 -5.02 20.18 -9.77
N ILE A 123 -4.46 19.20 -10.46
CA ILE A 123 -3.91 19.38 -11.82
C ILE A 123 -5.03 19.72 -12.82
N CYS A 124 -6.27 19.26 -12.62
CA CYS A 124 -7.41 19.71 -13.43
C CYS A 124 -7.53 21.24 -13.42
N PHE A 125 -7.39 21.88 -12.26
CA PHE A 125 -7.48 23.34 -12.16
C PHE A 125 -6.26 24.06 -12.74
N GLU A 126 -5.06 23.46 -12.68
CA GLU A 126 -3.90 23.97 -13.41
C GLU A 126 -4.11 23.94 -14.94
N VAL A 127 -4.73 22.87 -15.45
CA VAL A 127 -5.10 22.76 -16.88
C VAL A 127 -6.17 23.78 -17.24
N ILE A 128 -7.20 23.95 -16.40
CA ILE A 128 -8.26 24.96 -16.61
C ILE A 128 -7.68 26.36 -16.68
N GLU A 129 -6.79 26.72 -15.77
CA GLU A 129 -6.12 28.04 -15.73
C GLU A 129 -5.41 28.35 -17.05
N ASN A 130 -4.74 27.35 -17.64
CA ASN A 130 -4.02 27.50 -18.90
C ASN A 130 -4.91 27.44 -20.16
N CYS A 131 -6.01 26.69 -20.12
CA CYS A 131 -6.84 26.47 -21.30
C CYS A 131 -7.99 27.48 -21.41
N LEU A 132 -8.71 27.74 -20.32
CA LEU A 132 -9.98 28.46 -20.31
C LEU A 132 -9.89 29.87 -20.96
N PRO A 133 -8.84 30.68 -20.72
CA PRO A 133 -8.73 32.00 -21.35
C PRO A 133 -8.65 31.94 -22.88
N TYR A 134 -8.11 30.86 -23.45
CA TYR A 134 -7.82 30.71 -24.89
C TYR A 134 -8.89 29.92 -25.66
N MET A 135 -9.82 29.27 -24.96
CA MET A 135 -10.98 28.61 -25.56
C MET A 135 -11.95 29.62 -26.20
N LYS A 136 -12.78 29.14 -27.13
CA LYS A 136 -13.87 29.95 -27.70
C LYS A 136 -14.86 30.38 -26.62
N HIS A 137 -15.45 31.55 -26.81
CA HIS A 137 -16.57 31.98 -25.98
C HIS A 137 -17.83 31.22 -26.39
N PRO A 138 -18.54 30.55 -25.46
CA PRO A 138 -19.81 29.92 -25.76
C PRO A 138 -20.87 30.97 -26.10
N GLN A 139 -21.90 30.57 -26.87
CA GLN A 139 -23.01 31.45 -27.22
C GLN A 139 -23.84 31.87 -26.00
N THR A 140 -23.88 31.06 -24.94
CA THR A 140 -24.59 31.36 -23.70
C THR A 140 -23.76 30.96 -22.47
N GLY A 141 -23.77 31.80 -21.43
CA GLY A 141 -23.06 31.54 -20.17
C GLY A 141 -21.55 31.77 -20.21
N GLY A 142 -20.85 31.39 -19.12
CA GLY A 142 -19.39 31.48 -19.02
C GLY A 142 -18.68 30.25 -19.58
N LYS A 143 -17.41 30.40 -19.99
CA LYS A 143 -16.59 29.31 -20.56
C LYS A 143 -16.53 28.06 -19.68
N MET A 144 -16.60 28.23 -18.36
CA MET A 144 -16.58 27.11 -17.39
C MET A 144 -17.71 26.10 -17.61
N LYS A 145 -18.84 26.50 -18.20
CA LYS A 145 -19.94 25.56 -18.55
C LYS A 145 -19.53 24.49 -19.58
N ASN A 146 -18.45 24.74 -20.32
CA ASN A 146 -17.92 23.83 -21.33
C ASN A 146 -16.69 23.05 -20.83
N VAL A 147 -16.37 23.16 -19.54
CA VAL A 147 -15.34 22.35 -18.87
C VAL A 147 -16.03 21.16 -18.19
N LEU A 148 -15.56 19.96 -18.52
CA LEU A 148 -16.17 18.70 -18.10
C LEU A 148 -15.11 17.78 -17.50
N ARG A 149 -15.51 16.92 -16.58
CA ARG A 149 -14.62 15.99 -15.87
C ARG A 149 -15.05 14.55 -16.11
N ALA A 150 -14.17 13.75 -16.71
CA ALA A 150 -14.35 12.30 -16.82
C ALA A 150 -13.91 11.62 -15.52
N LYS A 151 -14.74 10.73 -14.96
CA LYS A 151 -14.41 9.92 -13.77
C LYS A 151 -14.32 8.44 -14.12
N PHE A 152 -13.15 7.85 -13.88
CA PHE A 152 -12.81 6.47 -14.19
C PHE A 152 -11.90 5.89 -13.09
N SER A 153 -11.86 4.56 -13.00
CA SER A 153 -11.05 3.82 -12.02
C SER A 153 -10.20 2.73 -12.68
N ALA A 154 -10.37 2.50 -13.98
CA ALA A 154 -9.55 1.60 -14.76
C ALA A 154 -9.45 2.05 -16.22
N ILE A 155 -8.35 1.69 -16.89
CA ILE A 155 -8.15 1.98 -18.31
C ILE A 155 -8.72 0.82 -19.15
N THR A 156 -10.04 0.60 -19.02
CA THR A 156 -10.78 -0.40 -19.80
C THR A 156 -11.80 0.26 -20.72
N LYS A 157 -12.19 -0.45 -21.77
CA LYS A 157 -13.15 0.04 -22.76
C LYS A 157 -14.50 0.38 -22.10
N GLU A 158 -14.94 -0.44 -21.16
CA GLU A 158 -16.20 -0.29 -20.44
C GLU A 158 -16.17 0.94 -19.52
N ASP A 159 -15.11 1.07 -18.72
CA ASP A 159 -14.96 2.14 -17.72
C ASP A 159 -14.80 3.52 -18.37
N VAL A 160 -13.95 3.59 -19.40
CA VAL A 160 -13.68 4.81 -20.17
C VAL A 160 -14.91 5.27 -20.95
N ARG A 161 -15.67 4.36 -21.55
CA ARG A 161 -16.93 4.72 -22.23
C ARG A 161 -18.00 5.17 -21.24
N ARG A 162 -18.11 4.52 -20.09
CA ARG A 162 -19.01 4.97 -19.02
C ARG A 162 -18.62 6.40 -18.59
N ALA A 163 -17.34 6.67 -18.39
CA ALA A 163 -16.85 8.00 -18.03
C ALA A 163 -17.22 9.06 -19.09
N MET A 164 -16.99 8.76 -20.37
CA MET A 164 -17.31 9.67 -21.48
C MET A 164 -18.83 9.96 -21.60
N ASN A 165 -19.67 8.99 -21.24
CA ASN A 165 -21.13 9.16 -21.27
C ASN A 165 -21.70 9.85 -20.03
N ASN A 166 -20.93 9.91 -18.93
CA ASN A 166 -21.37 10.44 -17.64
C ASN A 166 -20.40 11.54 -17.14
N LEU A 167 -20.05 12.46 -18.04
CA LEU A 167 -19.15 13.57 -17.71
C LEU A 167 -19.76 14.47 -16.63
N GLY A 168 -18.98 14.72 -15.57
CA GLY A 168 -19.32 15.61 -14.48
C GLY A 168 -18.60 16.96 -14.58
N VAL A 169 -18.38 17.57 -13.42
CA VAL A 169 -17.62 18.82 -13.24
C VAL A 169 -16.42 18.57 -12.31
N PRO A 170 -15.30 19.28 -12.49
CA PRO A 170 -14.15 19.17 -11.60
C PRO A 170 -14.46 19.67 -10.18
N ASN A 171 -13.82 19.11 -9.15
CA ASN A 171 -14.07 19.43 -7.75
C ASN A 171 -13.05 20.43 -7.20
N GLU A 172 -13.44 21.70 -7.11
CA GLU A 172 -12.56 22.77 -6.62
C GLU A 172 -12.16 22.60 -5.15
N ASN A 173 -13.02 22.00 -4.31
CA ASN A 173 -12.70 21.81 -2.90
C ASN A 173 -11.58 20.79 -2.70
N GLU A 174 -11.57 19.72 -3.49
CA GLU A 174 -10.48 18.73 -3.47
C GLU A 174 -9.16 19.35 -3.97
N ALA A 175 -9.22 20.12 -5.06
CA ALA A 175 -8.06 20.86 -5.56
C ALA A 175 -7.49 21.85 -4.52
N ARG A 176 -8.36 22.59 -3.82
CA ARG A 176 -7.95 23.53 -2.77
C ARG A 176 -7.38 22.84 -1.53
N ALA A 177 -7.79 21.61 -1.24
CA ALA A 177 -7.20 20.82 -0.17
C ALA A 177 -5.74 20.46 -0.48
N VAL A 178 -5.43 20.13 -1.74
CA VAL A 178 -4.04 19.92 -2.20
C VAL A 178 -3.23 21.21 -2.12
N ASP A 179 -3.78 22.35 -2.58
CA ASP A 179 -3.09 23.65 -2.49
C ASP A 179 -2.75 23.98 -1.03
N ALA A 180 -3.70 23.78 -0.10
CA ALA A 180 -3.47 24.00 1.32
C ALA A 180 -2.38 23.08 1.89
N ARG A 181 -2.38 21.79 1.52
CA ARG A 181 -1.33 20.84 1.92
C ARG A 181 0.04 21.27 1.39
N GLN A 182 0.14 21.60 0.11
CA GLN A 182 1.39 22.06 -0.51
C GLN A 182 1.94 23.33 0.17
N GLU A 183 1.08 24.29 0.49
CA GLU A 183 1.48 25.52 1.19
C GLU A 183 1.97 25.23 2.61
N LEU A 184 1.26 24.38 3.37
CA LEU A 184 1.67 24.00 4.73
C LEU A 184 3.01 23.25 4.71
N ASP A 185 3.16 22.27 3.82
CA ASP A 185 4.40 21.49 3.67
C ASP A 185 5.58 22.40 3.31
N LEU A 186 5.39 23.35 2.40
CA LEU A 186 6.42 24.32 2.00
C LEU A 186 6.78 25.24 3.16
N LYS A 187 5.80 25.91 3.78
CA LYS A 187 6.04 26.91 4.82
C LYS A 187 6.69 26.29 6.05
N VAL A 188 6.07 25.25 6.59
CA VAL A 188 6.60 24.57 7.78
C VAL A 188 7.93 23.90 7.45
N GLY A 189 8.00 23.15 6.34
CA GLY A 189 9.20 22.41 5.96
C GLY A 189 10.41 23.33 5.77
N VAL A 190 10.27 24.38 4.96
CA VAL A 190 11.38 25.29 4.65
C VAL A 190 11.76 26.14 5.87
N ALA A 191 10.80 26.64 6.66
CA ALA A 191 11.11 27.42 7.85
C ALA A 191 11.98 26.64 8.85
N PHE A 192 11.52 25.43 9.24
CA PHE A 192 12.27 24.61 10.19
C PHE A 192 13.58 24.07 9.60
N THR A 193 13.61 23.74 8.30
CA THR A 193 14.83 23.31 7.62
C THR A 193 15.88 24.41 7.60
N ARG A 194 15.53 25.61 7.12
CA ARG A 194 16.47 26.74 7.04
C ARG A 194 16.96 27.15 8.43
N PHE A 195 16.08 27.16 9.43
CA PHE A 195 16.47 27.43 10.81
C PHE A 195 17.57 26.48 11.28
N GLN A 196 17.34 25.16 11.16
CA GLN A 196 18.29 24.16 11.64
C GLN A 196 19.59 24.15 10.85
N THR A 197 19.50 24.18 9.51
CA THR A 197 20.69 24.22 8.66
C THR A 197 21.56 25.42 9.01
N ARG A 198 21.00 26.63 9.13
CA ARG A 198 21.76 27.82 9.54
C ARG A 198 22.29 27.72 10.96
N PHE A 199 21.49 27.23 11.88
CA PHE A 199 21.88 27.11 13.27
C PHE A 199 23.05 26.15 13.45
N PHE A 200 23.11 25.05 12.70
CA PHE A 200 24.15 24.03 12.81
C PHE A 200 25.31 24.18 11.83
N GLN A 201 25.22 25.09 10.85
CA GLN A 201 26.27 25.34 9.87
C GLN A 201 27.61 25.66 10.54
N GLY A 202 28.63 24.84 10.26
CA GLY A 202 29.99 25.03 10.78
C GLY A 202 30.16 24.78 12.28
N LYS A 203 29.12 24.34 13.01
CA LYS A 203 29.21 24.06 14.45
C LYS A 203 29.86 22.71 14.78
N TYR A 204 29.76 21.74 13.88
CA TYR A 204 30.29 20.39 14.08
C TYR A 204 31.07 19.96 12.84
N GLY A 205 32.31 19.47 13.01
CA GLY A 205 33.19 19.10 11.90
C GLY A 205 32.69 17.90 11.08
N ASP A 206 31.94 17.00 11.71
CA ASP A 206 31.43 15.75 11.10
C ASP A 206 29.96 15.86 10.65
N LEU A 207 29.37 17.06 10.69
CA LEU A 207 27.98 17.28 10.30
C LEU A 207 27.90 18.14 9.04
N ASP A 208 27.44 17.54 7.95
CA ASP A 208 26.94 18.32 6.82
C ASP A 208 25.55 18.88 7.17
N SER A 209 25.49 20.14 7.60
CA SER A 209 24.22 20.79 7.97
C SER A 209 23.21 20.87 6.81
N THR A 210 23.65 20.70 5.55
CA THR A 210 22.77 20.69 4.38
C THR A 210 21.89 19.44 4.29
N VAL A 211 22.22 18.38 5.04
CA VAL A 211 21.40 17.15 5.09
C VAL A 211 20.26 17.23 6.11
N ILE A 212 20.24 18.26 6.97
CA ILE A 212 19.19 18.45 7.97
C ILE A 212 17.96 19.05 7.31
N SER A 213 16.80 18.44 7.55
CA SER A 213 15.51 18.88 7.04
C SER A 213 14.40 18.49 7.98
N TYR A 214 13.35 19.30 7.97
CA TYR A 214 12.13 19.06 8.70
C TYR A 214 10.98 18.99 7.71
N GLY A 215 10.02 18.10 8.00
CA GLY A 215 8.76 18.05 7.28
C GLY A 215 7.65 17.61 8.22
N PRO A 216 6.46 18.22 8.14
CA PRO A 216 5.40 18.02 9.12
C PRO A 216 4.91 16.55 9.19
N CYS A 217 5.02 15.79 8.10
CA CYS A 217 4.72 14.35 8.07
C CYS A 217 5.98 13.46 8.13
N GLN A 218 7.10 13.89 7.52
CA GLN A 218 8.34 13.09 7.53
C GLN A 218 8.92 12.92 8.95
N THR A 219 8.80 13.95 9.80
CA THR A 219 9.36 13.95 11.16
C THR A 219 8.59 12.98 12.07
N PRO A 220 7.24 12.98 12.12
CA PRO A 220 6.47 11.91 12.79
C PRO A 220 6.76 10.51 12.25
N THR A 221 6.94 10.33 10.93
CA THR A 221 7.31 9.03 10.35
C THR A 221 8.64 8.53 10.90
N LEU A 222 9.67 9.39 10.94
CA LEU A 222 10.96 9.07 11.55
C LEU A 222 10.84 8.78 13.05
N SER A 223 9.96 9.50 13.74
CA SER A 223 9.72 9.34 15.18
C SER A 223 9.32 7.91 15.54
N PHE A 224 8.50 7.23 14.74
CA PHE A 224 8.16 5.82 14.98
C PHE A 224 9.38 4.90 14.94
N CYS A 225 10.31 5.12 14.00
CA CYS A 225 11.54 4.34 13.92
C CYS A 225 12.45 4.58 15.13
N VAL A 226 12.58 5.84 15.56
CA VAL A 226 13.39 6.20 16.74
C VAL A 226 12.77 5.69 18.03
N GLU A 227 11.44 5.73 18.19
CA GLU A 227 10.78 5.12 19.35
C GLU A 227 11.03 3.61 19.43
N ARG A 228 11.02 2.91 18.29
CA ARG A 228 11.38 1.50 18.27
C ARG A 228 12.84 1.30 18.67
N HIS A 229 13.75 2.14 18.17
CA HIS A 229 15.15 2.12 18.57
C HIS A 229 15.32 2.32 20.09
N ASP A 230 14.66 3.31 20.68
CA ASP A 230 14.74 3.59 22.12
C ASP A 230 14.23 2.41 22.95
N ARG A 231 13.14 1.74 22.51
CA ARG A 231 12.64 0.51 23.15
C ARG A 231 13.65 -0.64 23.07
N ILE A 232 14.43 -0.74 21.99
CA ILE A 232 15.48 -1.75 21.84
C ILE A 232 16.64 -1.45 22.79
N GLN A 233 17.12 -0.20 22.82
CA GLN A 233 18.25 0.20 23.66
C GLN A 233 17.92 0.15 25.16
N GLY A 234 16.69 0.52 25.53
CA GLY A 234 16.20 0.49 26.91
C GLY A 234 15.77 -0.90 27.39
N PHE A 235 15.74 -1.92 26.52
CA PHE A 235 15.30 -3.26 26.89
C PHE A 235 16.33 -3.93 27.80
N GLN A 236 15.90 -4.33 29.00
CA GLN A 236 16.70 -5.15 29.91
C GLN A 236 16.25 -6.60 29.78
N PRO A 237 17.05 -7.48 29.16
CA PRO A 237 16.61 -8.83 28.92
C PRO A 237 16.71 -9.67 30.21
N GLU A 238 15.63 -10.35 30.54
CA GLU A 238 15.42 -11.09 31.78
C GLU A 238 15.58 -12.59 31.53
N PRO A 239 16.38 -13.32 32.34
CA PRO A 239 16.45 -14.77 32.26
C PRO A 239 15.13 -15.40 32.71
N PHE A 240 14.73 -16.47 32.03
CA PHE A 240 13.57 -17.26 32.41
C PHE A 240 13.88 -18.76 32.27
N TRP A 241 13.12 -19.57 32.98
CA TRP A 241 13.25 -21.02 32.96
C TRP A 241 11.91 -21.68 32.64
N SER A 242 11.95 -22.77 31.89
CA SER A 242 10.76 -23.56 31.56
C SER A 242 11.06 -25.05 31.78
N VAL A 243 10.02 -25.80 32.15
CA VAL A 243 10.14 -27.27 32.25
C VAL A 243 9.90 -27.85 30.86
N SER A 244 10.91 -28.52 30.31
CA SER A 244 10.82 -29.21 29.04
C SER A 244 10.80 -30.72 29.27
N THR A 245 9.72 -31.36 28.82
CA THR A 245 9.52 -32.80 29.01
C THR A 245 9.31 -33.50 27.67
N THR A 246 9.89 -34.68 27.51
CA THR A 246 9.66 -35.56 26.35
C THR A 246 9.00 -36.84 26.81
N ILE A 247 7.98 -37.28 26.07
CA ILE A 247 7.34 -38.60 26.23
C ILE A 247 7.65 -39.46 25.01
N THR A 248 7.51 -40.78 25.12
CA THR A 248 7.64 -41.70 23.99
C THR A 248 6.32 -42.40 23.70
N LYS A 249 5.95 -42.45 22.42
CA LYS A 249 4.82 -43.23 21.93
C LYS A 249 5.20 -43.94 20.64
N SER A 250 5.06 -45.26 20.58
CA SER A 250 5.47 -46.08 19.42
C SER A 250 6.90 -45.76 18.96
N ASP A 251 7.84 -45.68 19.92
CA ASP A 251 9.26 -45.33 19.72
C ASP A 251 9.54 -43.93 19.15
N MET A 252 8.51 -43.08 19.00
CA MET A 252 8.65 -41.70 18.57
C MET A 252 8.72 -40.77 19.79
N PRO A 253 9.77 -39.94 19.93
CA PRO A 253 9.84 -38.93 20.98
C PRO A 253 8.91 -37.75 20.67
N ILE A 254 8.14 -37.32 21.65
CA ILE A 254 7.19 -36.21 21.55
C ILE A 254 7.54 -35.19 22.63
N LYS A 255 7.96 -34.00 22.20
CA LYS A 255 8.20 -32.88 23.10
C LYS A 255 6.88 -32.28 23.55
N LEU A 256 6.76 -32.05 24.85
CA LEU A 256 5.61 -31.37 25.44
C LEU A 256 5.99 -29.95 25.88
N SER A 257 5.06 -29.02 25.71
CA SER A 257 5.18 -27.65 26.19
C SER A 257 4.53 -27.52 27.56
N TRP A 258 5.19 -26.89 28.52
CA TRP A 258 4.64 -26.71 29.87
C TRP A 258 3.53 -25.66 29.88
N LEU A 259 2.38 -25.96 30.49
CA LEU A 259 1.25 -25.02 30.47
C LEU A 259 1.47 -23.75 31.30
N ARG A 260 2.45 -23.73 32.22
CA ARG A 260 2.85 -22.49 32.90
C ARG A 260 3.76 -21.60 32.04
N GLU A 261 4.12 -22.06 30.85
CA GLU A 261 5.07 -21.45 29.92
C GLU A 261 6.48 -21.33 30.51
N ARG A 262 6.70 -20.42 31.45
CA ARG A 262 8.00 -20.08 32.04
C ARG A 262 7.87 -19.43 33.41
N VAL A 263 8.94 -19.48 34.18
CA VAL A 263 9.15 -18.77 35.45
C VAL A 263 10.41 -17.92 35.39
N PHE A 264 10.48 -16.85 36.18
CA PHE A 264 11.62 -15.92 36.23
C PHE A 264 12.53 -16.15 37.45
N ASP A 265 12.33 -17.26 38.16
CA ASP A 265 13.17 -17.67 39.28
C ASP A 265 13.69 -19.10 39.04
N ARG A 266 15.02 -19.24 39.06
CA ARG A 266 15.69 -20.52 38.79
C ARG A 266 15.39 -21.56 39.86
N GLN A 267 15.27 -21.18 41.13
CA GLN A 267 15.00 -22.12 42.23
C GLN A 267 13.58 -22.65 42.11
N ILE A 268 12.61 -21.78 41.77
CA ILE A 268 11.23 -22.18 41.47
C ILE A 268 11.19 -23.10 40.25
N GLY A 269 11.92 -22.78 39.17
CA GLY A 269 12.02 -23.64 38.00
C GLY A 269 12.61 -25.02 38.34
N THR A 270 13.67 -25.05 39.15
CA THR A 270 14.30 -26.28 39.65
C THR A 270 13.34 -27.10 40.50
N MET A 271 12.56 -26.44 41.38
CA MET A 271 11.52 -27.08 42.18
C MET A 271 10.51 -27.82 41.29
N PHE A 272 10.01 -27.18 40.24
CA PHE A 272 9.08 -27.82 39.31
C PHE A 272 9.71 -29.00 38.55
N VAL A 273 10.98 -28.89 38.13
CA VAL A 273 11.70 -30.02 37.51
C VAL A 273 11.80 -31.20 38.47
N ASN A 274 12.13 -30.96 39.74
CA ASN A 274 12.21 -32.02 40.75
C ASN A 274 10.85 -32.68 40.95
N MET A 275 9.77 -31.89 41.11
CA MET A 275 8.40 -32.42 41.24
C MET A 275 7.99 -33.30 40.06
N VAL A 276 8.31 -32.88 38.83
CA VAL A 276 8.00 -33.65 37.61
C VAL A 276 8.89 -34.88 37.49
N THR A 277 10.15 -34.79 37.93
CA THR A 277 11.11 -35.91 37.94
C THR A 277 10.70 -36.98 38.96
N ASP A 278 10.26 -36.59 40.15
CA ASP A 278 9.78 -37.51 41.18
C ASP A 278 8.52 -38.26 40.71
N ALA A 279 7.67 -37.60 39.91
CA ALA A 279 6.49 -38.20 39.30
C ALA A 279 6.78 -38.98 38.00
N LYS A 280 8.01 -38.95 37.47
CA LYS A 280 8.39 -39.54 36.17
C LYS A 280 8.03 -41.03 36.06
N SER A 281 8.21 -41.78 37.13
CA SER A 281 7.91 -43.23 37.19
C SER A 281 6.41 -43.55 37.05
N SER A 282 5.54 -42.60 37.39
CA SER A 282 4.08 -42.73 37.21
C SER A 282 3.64 -42.50 35.76
N GLY A 283 4.54 -42.01 34.90
CA GLY A 283 4.28 -41.69 33.50
C GLY A 283 3.45 -40.41 33.30
N ALA A 284 3.29 -40.02 32.04
CA ALA A 284 2.47 -38.90 31.63
C ALA A 284 1.06 -39.39 31.29
N LYS A 285 0.07 -39.00 32.10
CA LYS A 285 -1.33 -39.39 31.89
C LYS A 285 -2.03 -38.38 30.99
N VAL A 286 -2.68 -38.84 29.93
CA VAL A 286 -3.54 -38.01 29.09
C VAL A 286 -4.78 -37.60 29.89
N LEU A 287 -4.87 -36.32 30.24
CA LEU A 287 -5.98 -35.77 31.03
C LEU A 287 -7.16 -35.36 30.16
N ARG A 288 -6.88 -34.62 29.07
CA ARG A 288 -7.88 -34.10 28.15
C ARG A 288 -7.35 -34.08 26.71
N ILE A 289 -8.24 -34.37 25.78
CA ILE A 289 -8.03 -34.23 24.34
C ILE A 289 -9.11 -33.29 23.83
N SER A 290 -8.72 -32.18 23.22
CA SER A 290 -9.64 -31.22 22.63
C SER A 290 -9.37 -31.10 21.14
N VAL A 291 -10.38 -31.36 20.32
CA VAL A 291 -10.34 -31.14 18.87
C VAL A 291 -11.26 -29.99 18.53
N GLN A 292 -10.69 -28.89 18.03
CA GLN A 292 -11.44 -27.71 17.65
C GLN A 292 -11.38 -27.51 16.14
N LYS A 293 -12.55 -27.39 15.51
CA LYS A 293 -12.64 -26.91 14.13
C LYS A 293 -12.48 -25.40 14.14
N LYS A 294 -11.50 -24.90 13.40
CA LYS A 294 -11.20 -23.48 13.25
C LYS A 294 -11.26 -23.08 11.78
N SER A 295 -11.43 -21.80 11.55
CA SER A 295 -11.42 -21.20 10.22
C SER A 295 -10.56 -19.94 10.25
N LYS A 296 -9.78 -19.73 9.20
CA LYS A 296 -9.16 -18.44 8.90
C LYS A 296 -9.99 -17.80 7.78
N PRO A 297 -10.58 -16.61 7.99
CA PRO A 297 -11.35 -15.95 6.95
C PRO A 297 -10.46 -15.59 5.76
N ARG A 298 -11.08 -15.50 4.58
CA ARG A 298 -10.44 -14.93 3.38
C ARG A 298 -10.02 -13.48 3.66
N PRO A 299 -8.97 -12.96 3.00
CA PRO A 299 -8.61 -11.55 3.11
C PRO A 299 -9.72 -10.65 2.57
N HIS A 300 -9.74 -9.40 3.03
CA HIS A 300 -10.53 -8.34 2.39
C HIS A 300 -10.01 -8.06 0.96
N ALA A 301 -10.76 -7.26 0.20
CA ALA A 301 -10.28 -6.81 -1.10
C ALA A 301 -9.04 -5.92 -0.92
N LEU A 302 -8.15 -5.93 -1.91
CA LEU A 302 -6.85 -5.28 -1.81
C LEU A 302 -6.99 -3.75 -1.90
N ASN A 303 -6.49 -3.04 -0.89
CA ASN A 303 -6.30 -1.59 -0.92
C ASN A 303 -4.81 -1.24 -1.06
N THR A 304 -4.49 0.05 -1.16
CA THR A 304 -3.10 0.52 -1.31
C THR A 304 -2.21 0.10 -0.15
N VAL A 305 -2.70 0.20 1.09
CA VAL A 305 -1.88 -0.09 2.27
C VAL A 305 -1.48 -1.57 2.34
N GLU A 306 -2.42 -2.49 2.14
CA GLU A 306 -2.12 -3.92 2.15
C GLU A 306 -1.22 -4.32 0.96
N MET A 307 -1.38 -3.67 -0.20
CA MET A 307 -0.46 -3.85 -1.33
C MET A 307 0.97 -3.45 -0.96
N LEU A 308 1.16 -2.28 -0.33
CA LEU A 308 2.48 -1.79 0.07
C LEU A 308 3.13 -2.67 1.14
N LYS A 309 2.36 -3.09 2.15
CA LYS A 309 2.84 -4.00 3.21
C LYS A 309 3.35 -5.31 2.59
N HIS A 310 2.57 -5.91 1.69
CA HIS A 310 2.97 -7.17 1.04
C HIS A 310 4.15 -6.99 0.09
N CYS A 311 4.18 -5.92 -0.72
CA CYS A 311 5.32 -5.57 -1.56
C CYS A 311 6.62 -5.54 -0.75
N SER A 312 6.61 -4.89 0.42
CA SER A 312 7.79 -4.80 1.27
C SER A 312 8.15 -6.13 1.91
N SER A 313 7.23 -6.75 2.67
CA SER A 313 7.56 -7.95 3.47
C SER A 313 7.66 -9.23 2.64
N GLY A 314 6.90 -9.33 1.56
CA GLY A 314 6.78 -10.53 0.72
C GLY A 314 7.61 -10.48 -0.54
N LEU A 315 7.67 -9.32 -1.21
CA LEU A 315 8.39 -9.17 -2.48
C LEU A 315 9.74 -8.46 -2.35
N GLY A 316 10.06 -7.87 -1.20
CA GLY A 316 11.30 -7.12 -1.02
C GLY A 316 11.33 -5.80 -1.81
N ILE A 317 10.18 -5.32 -2.30
CA ILE A 317 10.03 -4.11 -3.10
C ILE A 317 9.73 -2.93 -2.17
N SER A 318 10.44 -1.81 -2.34
CA SER A 318 10.20 -0.62 -1.51
C SER A 318 8.79 -0.04 -1.74
N PRO A 319 8.17 0.66 -0.78
CA PRO A 319 6.86 1.26 -0.97
C PRO A 319 6.79 2.21 -2.17
N SER A 320 7.83 3.02 -2.38
CA SER A 320 7.91 3.95 -3.52
C SER A 320 8.00 3.23 -4.86
N GLU A 321 8.77 2.14 -4.92
CA GLU A 321 8.91 1.34 -6.14
C GLU A 321 7.63 0.55 -6.42
N CYS A 322 6.99 -0.02 -5.41
CA CYS A 322 5.70 -0.70 -5.51
C CYS A 322 4.63 0.23 -6.13
N MET A 323 4.51 1.47 -5.66
CA MET A 323 3.60 2.45 -6.28
C MET A 323 3.97 2.77 -7.73
N SER A 324 5.24 2.96 -8.04
CA SER A 324 5.69 3.23 -9.42
C SER A 324 5.36 2.09 -10.38
N ILE A 325 5.53 0.85 -9.94
CA ILE A 325 5.16 -0.35 -10.71
C ILE A 325 3.63 -0.42 -10.87
N ALA A 326 2.88 -0.22 -9.78
CA ALA A 326 1.42 -0.27 -9.81
C ALA A 326 0.82 0.79 -10.75
N GLU A 327 1.33 2.04 -10.72
CA GLU A 327 0.91 3.11 -11.64
C GLU A 327 1.17 2.75 -13.11
N ARG A 328 2.30 2.08 -13.39
CA ARG A 328 2.62 1.59 -14.73
C ARG A 328 1.64 0.50 -15.18
N LEU A 329 1.36 -0.49 -14.31
CA LEU A 329 0.37 -1.53 -14.58
C LEU A 329 -1.02 -0.94 -14.85
N TYR A 330 -1.43 0.05 -14.06
CA TYR A 330 -2.68 0.78 -14.25
C TYR A 330 -2.73 1.52 -15.60
N THR A 331 -1.67 2.26 -15.94
CA THR A 331 -1.62 3.04 -17.19
C THR A 331 -1.63 2.13 -18.43
N GLN A 332 -1.12 0.91 -18.29
CA GLN A 332 -1.16 -0.15 -19.31
C GLN A 332 -2.49 -0.93 -19.34
N GLY A 333 -3.40 -0.67 -18.40
CA GLY A 333 -4.72 -1.30 -18.35
C GLY A 333 -4.75 -2.70 -17.71
N TYR A 334 -3.70 -3.09 -16.97
CA TYR A 334 -3.62 -4.39 -16.31
C TYR A 334 -4.32 -4.44 -14.94
N ILE A 335 -4.38 -3.30 -14.23
CA ILE A 335 -5.04 -3.19 -12.93
C ILE A 335 -5.92 -1.93 -12.84
N SER A 336 -6.87 -1.92 -11.90
CA SER A 336 -7.56 -0.70 -11.49
C SER A 336 -6.61 0.26 -10.75
N TYR A 337 -7.07 1.49 -10.56
CA TYR A 337 -6.28 2.57 -9.99
C TYR A 337 -5.69 2.19 -8.61
N PRO A 338 -4.36 2.26 -8.42
CA PRO A 338 -3.69 1.65 -7.27
C PRO A 338 -3.63 2.54 -6.02
N ARG A 339 -4.26 3.72 -6.05
CA ARG A 339 -4.37 4.65 -4.92
C ARG A 339 -5.83 4.66 -4.44
N THR A 340 -6.14 3.73 -3.54
CA THR A 340 -7.46 3.54 -2.96
C THR A 340 -7.34 3.05 -1.51
N GLU A 341 -8.14 3.63 -0.64
CA GLU A 341 -8.31 3.16 0.75
C GLU A 341 -9.41 2.08 0.84
N THR A 342 -10.24 1.97 -0.19
CA THR A 342 -11.35 1.03 -0.26
C THR A 342 -10.88 -0.42 -0.34
N SER A 343 -11.38 -1.23 0.61
CA SER A 343 -11.16 -2.68 0.72
C SER A 343 -12.46 -3.48 0.60
N LYS A 344 -13.53 -2.83 0.14
CA LYS A 344 -14.86 -3.41 -0.10
C LYS A 344 -15.24 -3.27 -1.57
N TYR A 345 -15.65 -4.37 -2.21
CA TYR A 345 -16.20 -4.30 -3.57
C TYR A 345 -17.57 -3.60 -3.57
N PRO A 346 -17.81 -2.63 -4.46
CA PRO A 346 -19.15 -2.06 -4.68
C PRO A 346 -20.19 -3.15 -5.00
N GLU A 347 -21.45 -2.96 -4.64
CA GLU A 347 -22.51 -3.96 -4.88
C GLU A 347 -22.68 -4.29 -6.37
N ASN A 348 -22.51 -3.29 -7.23
CA ASN A 348 -22.61 -3.40 -8.69
C ASN A 348 -21.30 -3.83 -9.38
N PHE A 349 -20.23 -4.13 -8.63
CA PHE A 349 -18.95 -4.55 -9.21
C PHE A 349 -19.06 -5.95 -9.84
N ASP A 350 -18.70 -6.07 -11.12
CA ASP A 350 -18.76 -7.33 -11.89
C ASP A 350 -17.56 -8.25 -11.61
N LEU A 351 -17.61 -8.90 -10.45
CA LEU A 351 -16.62 -9.91 -10.05
C LEU A 351 -16.51 -11.07 -11.06
N ASN A 352 -17.61 -11.45 -11.71
CA ASN A 352 -17.62 -12.50 -12.71
C ASN A 352 -16.89 -12.08 -13.99
N GLY A 353 -16.99 -10.82 -14.39
CA GLY A 353 -16.21 -10.24 -15.48
C GLY A 353 -14.71 -10.41 -15.24
N VAL A 354 -14.23 -10.01 -14.07
CA VAL A 354 -12.81 -10.14 -13.69
C VAL A 354 -12.37 -11.62 -13.65
N LEU A 355 -13.19 -12.51 -13.09
CA LEU A 355 -12.91 -13.95 -13.11
C LEU A 355 -12.78 -14.53 -14.52
N ARG A 356 -13.68 -14.14 -15.44
CA ARG A 356 -13.67 -14.61 -16.84
C ARG A 356 -12.41 -14.15 -17.56
N GLU A 357 -12.00 -12.90 -17.34
CA GLU A 357 -10.76 -12.35 -17.89
C GLU A 357 -9.55 -13.21 -17.50
N GLN A 358 -9.50 -13.66 -16.24
CA GLN A 358 -8.38 -14.45 -15.70
C GLN A 358 -8.48 -15.97 -15.94
N ALA A 359 -9.60 -16.48 -16.46
CA ALA A 359 -9.90 -17.92 -16.52
C ALA A 359 -8.98 -18.73 -17.45
N ASN A 360 -8.28 -18.06 -18.38
CA ASN A 360 -7.39 -18.69 -19.35
C ASN A 360 -5.91 -18.69 -18.91
N HIS A 361 -5.57 -18.18 -17.73
CA HIS A 361 -4.19 -18.24 -17.23
C HIS A 361 -3.83 -19.69 -16.84
N PRO A 362 -2.65 -20.21 -17.23
CA PRO A 362 -2.27 -21.60 -16.96
C PRO A 362 -2.17 -21.94 -15.46
N GLU A 363 -1.75 -20.99 -14.63
CA GLU A 363 -1.47 -21.27 -13.21
C GLU A 363 -2.69 -21.15 -12.30
N TRP A 364 -3.55 -20.15 -12.51
CA TRP A 364 -4.69 -19.86 -11.63
C TRP A 364 -6.05 -19.91 -12.33
N GLY A 365 -6.09 -20.06 -13.66
CA GLY A 365 -7.33 -20.04 -14.41
C GLY A 365 -8.31 -21.15 -14.01
N HIS A 366 -7.81 -22.27 -13.50
CA HIS A 366 -8.66 -23.33 -12.95
C HIS A 366 -9.43 -22.87 -11.70
N PHE A 367 -8.81 -22.12 -10.77
CA PHE A 367 -9.53 -21.53 -9.63
C PHE A 367 -10.64 -20.58 -10.10
N CYS A 368 -10.38 -19.77 -11.13
CA CYS A 368 -11.38 -18.88 -11.70
C CYS A 368 -12.58 -19.64 -12.29
N LYS A 369 -12.30 -20.71 -13.05
CA LYS A 369 -13.34 -21.58 -13.64
C LYS A 369 -14.16 -22.27 -12.56
N ASP A 370 -13.52 -22.75 -11.50
CA ASP A 370 -14.21 -23.39 -10.39
C ASP A 370 -15.14 -22.42 -9.66
N LEU A 371 -14.69 -21.18 -9.41
CA LEU A 371 -15.53 -20.13 -8.80
C LEU A 371 -16.70 -19.71 -9.71
N LEU A 372 -16.48 -19.66 -11.03
CA LEU A 372 -17.55 -19.37 -12.00
C LEU A 372 -18.60 -20.48 -12.09
N ASN A 373 -18.17 -21.76 -12.05
CA ASN A 373 -19.05 -22.91 -12.23
C ASN A 373 -19.81 -23.28 -10.95
N ASN A 374 -19.12 -23.27 -9.80
CA ASN A 374 -19.69 -23.68 -8.52
C ASN A 374 -20.27 -22.51 -7.71
N GLY A 375 -20.03 -21.28 -8.16
CA GLY A 375 -20.37 -20.06 -7.44
C GLY A 375 -19.43 -19.78 -6.27
N TYR A 376 -19.60 -18.59 -5.70
CA TYR A 376 -18.87 -18.13 -4.52
C TYR A 376 -19.76 -17.23 -3.68
N GLU A 377 -19.44 -17.14 -2.39
CA GLU A 377 -20.05 -16.14 -1.51
C GLU A 377 -19.43 -14.78 -1.83
N ARG A 378 -20.28 -13.78 -2.16
CA ARG A 378 -19.79 -12.42 -2.41
C ARG A 378 -19.02 -11.94 -1.16
N PRO A 379 -17.80 -11.40 -1.31
CA PRO A 379 -17.04 -10.87 -0.19
C PRO A 379 -17.86 -9.85 0.59
N SER A 380 -17.82 -9.97 1.91
CA SER A 380 -18.50 -9.11 2.87
C SER A 380 -17.47 -8.52 3.83
N GLY A 381 -17.74 -7.33 4.37
CA GLY A 381 -16.77 -6.55 5.15
C GLY A 381 -15.84 -5.68 4.30
N GLY A 382 -14.81 -5.14 4.93
CA GLY A 382 -13.96 -4.09 4.36
C GLY A 382 -14.54 -2.68 4.51
N THR A 383 -13.76 -1.69 4.12
CA THR A 383 -14.12 -0.26 4.17
C THR A 383 -14.39 0.24 2.76
N ASP A 384 -15.42 1.06 2.60
CA ASP A 384 -15.68 1.85 1.39
C ASP A 384 -15.37 3.31 1.72
N SER A 385 -14.29 3.83 1.14
CA SER A 385 -13.82 5.20 1.36
C SER A 385 -14.44 6.19 0.35
N GLY A 386 -15.29 5.72 -0.56
CA GLY A 386 -15.96 6.56 -1.56
C GLY A 386 -15.02 7.11 -2.65
N ASP A 387 -13.80 6.58 -2.75
CA ASP A 387 -12.78 6.97 -3.72
C ASP A 387 -12.87 6.09 -4.98
N HIS A 388 -12.35 4.87 -4.90
CA HIS A 388 -12.17 3.94 -6.00
C HIS A 388 -12.54 2.53 -5.55
N PRO A 389 -12.97 1.63 -6.45
CA PRO A 389 -13.03 0.21 -6.13
C PRO A 389 -11.66 -0.32 -5.67
N PRO A 390 -11.62 -1.47 -4.97
CA PRO A 390 -10.36 -2.13 -4.60
C PRO A 390 -9.43 -2.36 -5.81
N ILE A 391 -8.14 -2.53 -5.54
CA ILE A 391 -7.13 -2.84 -6.55
C ILE A 391 -7.42 -4.23 -7.10
N THR A 392 -7.75 -4.31 -8.39
CA THR A 392 -8.19 -5.53 -9.07
C THR A 392 -7.52 -5.67 -10.43
N PRO A 393 -7.30 -6.90 -10.93
CA PRO A 393 -6.84 -7.08 -12.29
C PRO A 393 -7.95 -6.74 -13.28
N THR A 394 -7.60 -6.06 -14.37
CA THR A 394 -8.56 -5.62 -15.40
C THR A 394 -8.30 -6.25 -16.77
N CYS A 395 -7.11 -6.80 -16.98
CA CYS A 395 -6.72 -7.52 -18.19
C CYS A 395 -5.82 -8.70 -17.81
N LEU A 396 -5.91 -9.81 -18.52
CA LEU A 396 -4.99 -10.94 -18.36
C LEU A 396 -3.59 -10.56 -18.89
N ALA A 397 -2.58 -10.76 -18.05
CA ALA A 397 -1.17 -10.63 -18.42
C ALA A 397 -0.45 -11.97 -18.25
N ARG A 398 0.70 -12.11 -18.93
CA ARG A 398 1.63 -13.23 -18.72
C ARG A 398 3.01 -12.73 -18.30
N GLU A 399 3.79 -13.58 -17.66
CA GLU A 399 5.14 -13.23 -17.20
C GLU A 399 6.03 -12.66 -18.31
N GLY A 400 5.96 -13.23 -19.51
CA GLY A 400 6.72 -12.76 -20.68
C GLY A 400 6.34 -11.36 -21.18
N GLU A 401 5.19 -10.81 -20.77
CA GLU A 401 4.72 -9.47 -21.15
C GLU A 401 5.16 -8.39 -20.16
N LEU A 402 5.18 -8.72 -18.86
CA LEU A 402 5.47 -7.76 -17.78
C LEU A 402 6.92 -7.85 -17.27
N GLY A 403 7.44 -9.07 -17.07
CA GLY A 403 8.76 -9.35 -16.51
C GLY A 403 9.01 -8.81 -15.08
N GLY A 404 10.00 -9.40 -14.40
CA GLY A 404 10.56 -8.89 -13.14
C GLY A 404 9.52 -8.52 -12.08
N ASP A 405 9.71 -7.37 -11.42
CA ASP A 405 8.84 -6.92 -10.33
C ASP A 405 7.44 -6.49 -10.81
N SER A 406 7.28 -6.12 -12.09
CA SER A 406 5.96 -5.85 -12.66
C SER A 406 5.10 -7.12 -12.68
N TRP A 407 5.68 -8.26 -13.08
CA TRP A 407 4.99 -9.55 -13.03
C TRP A 407 4.70 -9.98 -11.60
N ARG A 408 5.69 -9.87 -10.69
CA ARG A 408 5.54 -10.27 -9.28
C ARG A 408 4.41 -9.51 -8.57
N LEU A 409 4.29 -8.20 -8.82
CA LEU A 409 3.20 -7.39 -8.27
C LEU A 409 1.86 -7.74 -8.92
N TYR A 410 1.82 -7.92 -10.24
CA TYR A 410 0.60 -8.31 -10.95
C TYR A 410 0.08 -9.69 -10.48
N ASP A 411 0.95 -10.69 -10.39
CA ASP A 411 0.63 -12.03 -9.87
C ASP A 411 0.03 -11.94 -8.45
N PHE A 412 0.67 -11.15 -7.57
CA PHE A 412 0.16 -10.90 -6.23
C PHE A 412 -1.26 -10.31 -6.24
N ILE A 413 -1.51 -9.28 -7.07
CA ILE A 413 -2.81 -8.62 -7.19
C ILE A 413 -3.88 -9.61 -7.68
N VAL A 414 -3.57 -10.39 -8.72
CA VAL A 414 -4.52 -11.37 -9.28
C VAL A 414 -4.86 -12.46 -8.27
N ARG A 415 -3.86 -13.07 -7.64
CA ARG A 415 -4.06 -14.13 -6.66
C ARG A 415 -4.76 -13.62 -5.40
N THR A 416 -4.52 -12.38 -5.00
CA THR A 416 -5.24 -11.73 -3.90
C THR A 416 -6.70 -11.47 -4.27
N PHE A 417 -6.99 -11.02 -5.49
CA PHE A 417 -8.37 -10.91 -5.98
C PHE A 417 -9.09 -12.26 -5.89
N ILE A 418 -8.53 -13.33 -6.48
CA ILE A 418 -9.12 -14.68 -6.47
C ILE A 418 -9.26 -15.19 -5.02
N GLY A 419 -8.26 -14.94 -4.16
CA GLY A 419 -8.29 -15.31 -2.75
C GLY A 419 -9.38 -14.59 -1.97
N SER A 420 -9.60 -13.29 -2.23
CA SER A 420 -10.62 -12.47 -1.56
C SER A 420 -12.06 -12.92 -1.82
N ILE A 421 -12.29 -13.64 -2.93
CA ILE A 421 -13.58 -14.22 -3.31
C ILE A 421 -13.68 -15.73 -3.06
N SER A 422 -12.56 -16.37 -2.68
CA SER A 422 -12.50 -17.80 -2.37
C SER A 422 -13.09 -18.10 -0.98
N SER A 423 -13.29 -19.38 -0.67
CA SER A 423 -13.72 -19.79 0.68
C SER A 423 -12.60 -19.62 1.72
N GLY A 424 -12.96 -19.48 3.00
CA GLY A 424 -11.99 -19.44 4.10
C GLY A 424 -11.24 -20.76 4.29
N LEU A 425 -10.00 -20.67 4.77
CA LEU A 425 -9.15 -21.83 5.12
C LEU A 425 -9.71 -22.50 6.38
N LYS A 426 -10.09 -23.77 6.30
CA LYS A 426 -10.60 -24.57 7.43
C LYS A 426 -9.56 -25.58 7.89
N TYR A 427 -9.39 -25.69 9.20
CA TYR A 427 -8.43 -26.61 9.81
C TYR A 427 -8.94 -27.09 11.18
N THR A 428 -8.44 -28.23 11.63
CA THR A 428 -8.67 -28.73 12.98
C THR A 428 -7.39 -28.57 13.79
N THR A 429 -7.52 -28.04 15.00
CA THR A 429 -6.43 -28.06 15.99
C THR A 429 -6.76 -29.11 17.04
N THR A 430 -5.85 -30.05 17.24
CA THR A 430 -5.89 -31.02 18.33
C THR A 430 -4.96 -30.55 19.42
N ASN A 431 -5.47 -30.34 20.63
CA ASN A 431 -4.66 -30.09 21.82
C ASN A 431 -4.80 -31.27 22.78
N VAL A 432 -3.67 -31.85 23.19
CA VAL A 432 -3.62 -32.97 24.14
C VAL A 432 -2.88 -32.50 25.37
N ILE A 433 -3.52 -32.63 26.52
CA ILE A 433 -2.94 -32.23 27.81
C ILE A 433 -2.60 -33.47 28.63
N PHE A 434 -1.38 -33.47 29.13
CA PHE A 434 -0.79 -34.52 29.92
C PHE A 434 -0.55 -34.04 31.34
N GLY A 435 -0.90 -34.85 32.32
CA GLY A 435 -0.55 -34.66 33.72
C GLY A 435 0.68 -35.47 34.08
N ILE A 436 1.66 -34.84 34.72
CA ILE A 436 2.84 -35.49 35.30
C ILE A 436 3.00 -34.95 36.72
N GLY A 437 2.65 -35.76 37.72
CA GLY A 437 2.53 -35.28 39.10
C GLY A 437 1.43 -34.22 39.22
N SER A 438 1.76 -33.05 39.76
CA SER A 438 0.84 -31.90 39.87
C SER A 438 0.88 -30.95 38.68
N GLU A 439 1.71 -31.21 37.67
CA GLU A 439 1.96 -30.30 36.55
C GLU A 439 1.32 -30.77 35.25
N GLU A 440 0.90 -29.81 34.43
CA GLU A 440 0.27 -30.05 33.14
C GLU A 440 1.15 -29.59 31.97
N PHE A 441 1.17 -30.41 30.92
CA PHE A 441 1.91 -30.18 29.69
C PHE A 441 1.01 -30.38 28.48
N GLU A 442 1.35 -29.78 27.35
CA GLU A 442 0.58 -29.88 26.12
C GLU A 442 1.40 -30.30 24.90
N CYS A 443 0.74 -31.00 23.97
CA CYS A 443 1.16 -31.05 22.58
C CYS A 443 0.00 -30.64 21.67
N LYS A 444 0.32 -29.84 20.65
CA LYS A 444 -0.64 -29.27 19.70
C LYS A 444 -0.34 -29.79 18.30
N GLY A 445 -1.41 -30.14 17.59
CA GLY A 445 -1.36 -30.54 16.20
C GLY A 445 -2.38 -29.75 15.40
N THR A 446 -2.07 -29.49 14.14
CA THR A 446 -2.97 -28.82 13.21
C THR A 446 -3.10 -29.67 11.96
N LYS A 447 -4.32 -29.81 11.46
CA LYS A 447 -4.61 -30.48 10.19
C LYS A 447 -5.51 -29.61 9.33
N VAL A 448 -5.04 -29.24 8.14
CA VAL A 448 -5.86 -28.54 7.15
C VAL A 448 -6.96 -29.48 6.66
N THR A 449 -8.20 -29.01 6.73
CA THR A 449 -9.37 -29.79 6.27
C THR A 449 -9.90 -29.25 4.94
N SER A 450 -9.75 -27.95 4.68
CA SER A 450 -10.04 -27.34 3.38
C SER A 450 -9.13 -26.12 3.22
N PRO A 451 -8.25 -26.07 2.19
CA PRO A 451 -7.30 -24.97 2.02
C PRO A 451 -7.99 -23.63 1.69
N GLY A 452 -9.12 -23.66 0.99
CA GLY A 452 -9.83 -22.44 0.61
C GLY A 452 -8.91 -21.48 -0.18
N PHE A 453 -8.93 -20.20 0.17
CA PHE A 453 -8.12 -19.16 -0.48
C PHE A 453 -6.59 -19.42 -0.42
N SER A 454 -6.10 -20.24 0.52
CA SER A 454 -4.65 -20.54 0.57
C SER A 454 -4.16 -21.39 -0.60
N SER A 455 -5.07 -22.03 -1.35
CA SER A 455 -4.71 -22.77 -2.57
C SER A 455 -4.18 -21.86 -3.68
N VAL A 456 -4.71 -20.63 -3.78
CA VAL A 456 -4.28 -19.65 -4.79
C VAL A 456 -3.23 -18.68 -4.24
N MET A 457 -3.35 -18.29 -2.97
CA MET A 457 -2.40 -17.42 -2.26
C MET A 457 -1.33 -18.26 -1.55
N HIS A 458 -0.40 -18.83 -2.32
CA HIS A 458 0.58 -19.82 -1.84
C HIS A 458 1.56 -19.28 -0.78
N TRP A 459 1.70 -17.97 -0.60
CA TRP A 459 2.47 -17.38 0.50
C TRP A 459 1.74 -17.47 1.85
N ILE A 460 0.45 -17.81 1.85
CA ILE A 460 -0.34 -18.02 3.06
C ILE A 460 -0.48 -19.52 3.28
N THR A 461 0.54 -20.16 3.84
CA THR A 461 0.48 -21.59 4.15
C THR A 461 0.11 -21.85 5.60
N LYS A 462 -0.67 -22.91 5.83
CA LYS A 462 -0.76 -23.57 7.13
C LYS A 462 -0.36 -25.01 6.90
N ALA A 463 0.82 -25.39 7.40
CA ALA A 463 1.30 -26.76 7.30
C ALA A 463 0.55 -27.66 8.29
N ASP A 464 0.40 -28.93 7.94
CA ASP A 464 -0.03 -29.94 8.88
C ASP A 464 1.07 -30.16 9.92
N GLU A 465 0.69 -30.00 11.19
CA GLU A 465 1.51 -30.35 12.34
C GLU A 465 0.90 -31.63 12.91
N TYR A 466 1.52 -32.77 12.60
CA TYR A 466 1.00 -34.06 13.02
C TYR A 466 1.17 -34.27 14.52
N VAL A 467 0.10 -34.73 15.17
CA VAL A 467 0.12 -35.22 16.54
C VAL A 467 -0.42 -36.65 16.52
N PRO A 468 0.25 -37.61 17.17
CA PRO A 468 -0.22 -38.99 17.25
C PRO A 468 -1.61 -39.09 17.89
N ASP A 469 -2.34 -40.17 17.59
CA ASP A 469 -3.65 -40.40 18.20
C ASP A 469 -3.51 -40.84 19.65
N PHE A 470 -4.05 -40.06 20.60
CA PHE A 470 -4.07 -40.39 22.03
C PHE A 470 -5.44 -40.86 22.50
N LYS A 471 -5.47 -41.63 23.59
CA LYS A 471 -6.71 -41.97 24.30
C LYS A 471 -6.73 -41.27 25.66
N GLN A 472 -7.89 -40.73 26.05
CA GLN A 472 -8.02 -40.14 27.38
C GLN A 472 -7.76 -41.22 28.45
N GLY A 473 -6.95 -40.89 29.46
CA GLY A 473 -6.50 -41.82 30.48
C GLY A 473 -5.31 -42.69 30.10
N GLU A 474 -4.83 -42.65 28.84
CA GLU A 474 -3.58 -43.30 28.42
C GLU A 474 -2.40 -42.77 29.24
N VAL A 475 -1.48 -43.65 29.64
CA VAL A 475 -0.29 -43.31 30.40
C VAL A 475 0.93 -43.66 29.57
N LEU A 476 1.83 -42.69 29.38
CA LEU A 476 2.99 -42.81 28.49
C LEU A 476 4.31 -42.64 29.25
N PRO A 477 5.37 -43.36 28.86
CA PRO A 477 6.69 -43.20 29.45
C PRO A 477 7.23 -41.78 29.25
N VAL A 478 7.66 -41.15 30.34
CA VAL A 478 8.41 -39.89 30.31
C VAL A 478 9.89 -40.23 30.13
N THR A 479 10.51 -39.76 29.05
CA THR A 479 11.92 -40.08 28.75
C THR A 479 12.87 -39.07 29.34
N SER A 480 12.55 -37.77 29.25
CA SER A 480 13.38 -36.69 29.76
C SER A 480 12.56 -35.59 30.39
N VAL A 481 13.12 -34.98 31.44
CA VAL A 481 12.61 -33.77 32.11
C VAL A 481 13.83 -32.88 32.30
N ASN A 482 13.80 -31.68 31.73
CA ASN A 482 14.92 -30.76 31.76
C ASN A 482 14.45 -29.36 32.12
N LEU A 483 15.30 -28.61 32.80
CA LEU A 483 15.14 -27.17 32.93
C LEU A 483 15.75 -26.52 31.68
N THR A 484 14.93 -25.85 30.87
CA THR A 484 15.44 -25.02 29.78
C THR A 484 15.58 -23.60 30.28
N GLU A 485 16.77 -23.03 30.11
CA GLU A 485 17.05 -21.62 30.37
C GLU A 485 16.91 -20.83 29.07
N GLY A 486 16.21 -19.71 29.15
CA GLY A 486 16.06 -18.76 28.08
C GLY A 486 16.23 -17.34 28.60
N LYS A 487 16.21 -16.38 27.68
CA LYS A 487 16.30 -14.95 27.99
C LYS A 487 15.31 -14.22 27.12
N THR A 488 14.59 -13.23 27.68
CA THR A 488 13.68 -12.41 26.87
C THR A 488 14.50 -11.64 25.83
N SER A 489 13.91 -11.41 24.66
CA SER A 489 14.56 -10.70 23.55
C SER A 489 13.91 -9.33 23.37
N PRO A 490 14.70 -8.30 23.02
CA PRO A 490 14.12 -7.00 22.64
C PRO A 490 13.26 -7.17 21.38
N PRO A 491 12.36 -6.22 21.11
CA PRO A 491 11.74 -6.13 19.79
C PRO A 491 12.82 -5.90 18.72
N ASP A 492 12.48 -6.10 17.45
CA ASP A 492 13.36 -5.75 16.34
C ASP A 492 13.06 -4.32 15.84
N TYR A 493 13.92 -3.78 14.97
CA TYR A 493 13.63 -2.52 14.29
C TYR A 493 12.36 -2.64 13.43
N LEU A 494 11.66 -1.52 13.20
CA LEU A 494 10.47 -1.51 12.36
C LEU A 494 10.82 -1.95 10.95
N THR A 495 10.07 -2.91 10.42
CA THR A 495 9.99 -3.12 8.98
C THR A 495 9.22 -1.97 8.33
N GLU A 496 9.42 -1.72 7.03
CA GLU A 496 8.58 -0.76 6.29
C GLU A 496 7.09 -1.14 6.40
N ALA A 497 6.74 -2.43 6.39
CA ALA A 497 5.36 -2.90 6.56
C ALA A 497 4.76 -2.52 7.93
N GLU A 498 5.52 -2.66 9.02
CA GLU A 498 5.10 -2.17 10.34
C GLU A 498 4.96 -0.65 10.36
N LEU A 499 5.88 0.09 9.72
CA LEU A 499 5.82 1.55 9.66
C LEU A 499 4.59 2.02 8.87
N ILE A 500 4.29 1.39 7.73
CA ILE A 500 3.06 1.65 6.96
C ILE A 500 1.83 1.44 7.86
N GLY A 501 1.78 0.34 8.62
CA GLY A 501 0.68 0.07 9.56
C GLY A 501 0.58 1.10 10.68
N LEU A 502 1.69 1.60 11.21
CA LEU A 502 1.70 2.67 12.21
C LEU A 502 1.22 4.01 11.63
N MET A 503 1.65 4.36 10.42
CA MET A 503 1.20 5.58 9.75
C MET A 503 -0.31 5.55 9.47
N GLU A 504 -0.82 4.44 8.92
CA GLU A 504 -2.26 4.21 8.69
C GLU A 504 -3.04 4.30 10.01
N HIS A 505 -2.59 3.60 11.07
CA HIS A 505 -3.26 3.60 12.37
C HIS A 505 -3.34 4.99 13.01
N ASN A 506 -2.32 5.83 12.81
CA ASN A 506 -2.27 7.17 13.36
C ASN A 506 -2.82 8.25 12.41
N GLY A 507 -3.36 7.86 11.25
CA GLY A 507 -3.97 8.79 10.29
C GLY A 507 -3.00 9.78 9.65
N ILE A 508 -1.72 9.40 9.49
CA ILE A 508 -0.73 10.22 8.77
C ILE A 508 -0.34 9.55 7.45
N GLY A 509 -0.06 10.36 6.43
CA GLY A 509 0.25 9.85 5.09
C GLY A 509 -0.96 9.32 4.32
N THR A 510 -2.16 9.83 4.61
CA THR A 510 -3.42 9.53 3.89
C THR A 510 -3.32 9.89 2.40
N ASP A 511 -4.34 9.52 1.60
CA ASP A 511 -4.36 9.77 0.16
C ASP A 511 -3.14 9.15 -0.57
N ALA A 512 -2.74 7.94 -0.15
CA ALA A 512 -1.60 7.19 -0.70
C ALA A 512 -0.26 7.96 -0.68
N SER A 513 -0.04 8.84 0.31
CA SER A 513 1.21 9.59 0.49
C SER A 513 2.25 8.91 1.41
N ILE A 514 1.87 7.84 2.14
CA ILE A 514 2.77 7.00 2.95
C ILE A 514 4.10 6.67 2.22
N PRO A 515 4.10 6.14 0.97
CA PRO A 515 5.33 5.79 0.26
C PRO A 515 6.31 6.96 0.10
N THR A 516 5.78 8.17 -0.13
CA THR A 516 6.57 9.39 -0.29
C THR A 516 7.30 9.71 1.01
N HIS A 517 6.61 9.69 2.15
CA HIS A 517 7.20 10.05 3.43
C HIS A 517 8.21 9.02 3.92
N ILE A 518 7.97 7.72 3.71
CA ILE A 518 8.95 6.67 4.01
C ILE A 518 10.19 6.84 3.12
N ASN A 519 10.01 7.07 1.81
CA ASN A 519 11.12 7.31 0.91
C ASN A 519 11.92 8.57 1.28
N ASN A 520 11.27 9.64 1.72
CA ASN A 520 11.94 10.87 2.14
C ASN A 520 12.91 10.64 3.30
N ILE A 521 12.50 9.92 4.36
CA ILE A 521 13.38 9.67 5.51
C ILE A 521 14.55 8.74 5.16
N CYS A 522 14.38 7.85 4.18
CA CYS A 522 15.45 7.02 3.62
C CYS A 522 16.42 7.87 2.77
N GLN A 523 15.91 8.69 1.84
CA GLN A 523 16.74 9.53 0.96
C GLN A 523 17.53 10.58 1.73
N ARG A 524 16.99 11.09 2.84
CA ARG A 524 17.68 12.01 3.75
C ARG A 524 18.65 11.31 4.70
N ASN A 525 18.80 9.98 4.59
CA ASN A 525 19.68 9.16 5.43
C ASN A 525 19.39 9.31 6.94
N TYR A 526 18.12 9.51 7.32
CA TYR A 526 17.69 9.44 8.72
C TYR A 526 17.45 8.01 9.18
N VAL A 527 17.16 7.11 8.23
CA VAL A 527 17.09 5.67 8.43
C VAL A 527 17.83 4.95 7.30
N GLN A 528 18.32 3.74 7.57
CA GLN A 528 18.88 2.83 6.59
C GLN A 528 18.03 1.56 6.50
N VAL A 529 17.80 1.10 5.27
CA VAL A 529 17.09 -0.16 5.02
C VAL A 529 18.07 -1.33 5.17
N SER A 530 17.73 -2.32 6.00
CA SER A 530 18.59 -3.46 6.30
C SER A 530 17.87 -4.80 6.19
N GLY A 531 18.59 -5.78 5.61
CA GLY A 531 18.20 -7.18 5.49
C GLY A 531 17.03 -7.45 4.54
N ALA A 532 16.73 -8.73 4.33
CA ALA A 532 15.62 -9.18 3.49
C ALA A 532 14.23 -8.76 4.03
N GLY A 533 14.12 -8.51 5.34
CA GLY A 533 12.90 -8.02 5.98
C GLY A 533 12.69 -6.51 5.86
N ARG A 534 13.57 -5.78 5.15
CA ARG A 534 13.47 -4.33 4.89
C ARG A 534 13.23 -3.50 6.16
N LYS A 535 14.10 -3.72 7.15
CA LYS A 535 14.06 -3.03 8.45
C LYS A 535 14.62 -1.62 8.32
N LEU A 536 14.01 -0.66 9.01
CA LEU A 536 14.39 0.75 9.04
C LEU A 536 15.17 1.03 10.32
N ILE A 537 16.50 1.11 10.18
CA ILE A 537 17.42 1.37 11.30
C ILE A 537 17.71 2.87 11.34
N PRO A 538 17.31 3.60 12.40
CA PRO A 538 17.66 5.01 12.55
C PRO A 538 19.17 5.24 12.54
N THR A 539 19.62 6.25 11.80
CA THR A 539 21.01 6.73 11.85
C THR A 539 21.21 7.62 13.08
N ASN A 540 22.47 7.87 13.45
CA ASN A 540 22.79 8.78 14.56
C ASN A 540 22.13 10.15 14.38
N LEU A 541 22.13 10.69 13.15
CA LEU A 541 21.48 11.97 12.85
C LEU A 541 19.95 11.88 13.06
N GLY A 542 19.31 10.81 12.57
CA GLY A 542 17.87 10.62 12.74
C GLY A 542 17.45 10.53 14.20
N ILE A 543 18.21 9.80 15.03
CA ILE A 543 17.99 9.66 16.47
C ILE A 543 18.10 11.02 17.17
N VAL A 544 19.23 11.72 16.96
CA VAL A 544 19.51 13.01 17.62
C VAL A 544 18.47 14.06 17.25
N LEU A 545 18.00 14.11 16.00
CA LEU A 545 16.96 15.04 15.58
C LEU A 545 15.66 14.79 16.35
N ILE A 546 15.17 13.54 16.39
CA ILE A 546 13.92 13.21 17.10
C ILE A 546 14.03 13.45 18.60
N HIS A 547 15.13 13.04 19.23
CA HIS A 547 15.36 13.33 20.65
C HIS A 547 15.41 14.83 20.92
N GLY A 548 16.07 15.61 20.05
CA GLY A 548 16.17 17.06 20.18
C GLY A 548 14.83 17.78 20.07
N TYR A 549 13.88 17.30 19.26
CA TYR A 549 12.53 17.90 19.18
C TYR A 549 11.62 17.56 20.38
N ARG A 550 11.97 16.55 21.17
CA ARG A 550 11.17 16.09 22.33
C ARG A 550 11.61 16.71 23.67
N MET A 551 12.84 17.21 23.72
CA MET A 551 13.36 18.00 24.85
C MET A 551 12.68 19.37 24.88
#